data_AF-A0A0D0J4S0-F1
#
_entry.id   AF-A0A0D0J4S0-F1
#
_cell.length_a   1.000
_cell.length_b   1.000
_cell.length_c   1.000
_cell.angle_alpha   90.00
_cell.angle_beta   90.00
_cell.angle_gamma   90.00
#
_symmetry.space_group_name_H-M   'P 1'
#
loop_
_entity.id
_entity.type
_entity.pdbx_description
1 polymer ?
#
loop_
_entity_poly.entity_id
_entity_poly.type
_entity_poly.pdbx_seq_one_letter_code
_entity_poly.pdbx_strand_id
1 'polypeptide(L)'
;MALTFQHRRAVGMGGSKNVPSPVDGLSLCATCNAGCEGVIQAQALRFGWKVRRWVTNPERVPVFYPREMSWYRLEGVRRVRITHTVAMEMGCSVYGAEWLAWHEAIA
;
A
#
# COMPACT_ATOMS: atom_id res chain seq x y z
N MET A 1 20.51 9.63 -0.39
CA MET A 1 19.10 9.55 -0.83
C MET A 1 18.21 9.70 0.40
N ALA A 2 17.38 10.74 0.47
CA ALA A 2 16.57 11.04 1.66
C ALA A 2 15.33 10.13 1.76
N LEU A 3 14.98 9.74 2.99
CA LEU A 3 13.70 9.10 3.29
C LEU A 3 12.63 10.19 3.43
N THR A 4 11.45 9.91 2.89
CA THR A 4 10.29 10.78 2.91
C THR A 4 9.07 10.00 3.39
N PHE A 5 8.16 10.70 4.05
CA PHE A 5 6.87 10.14 4.40
C PHE A 5 6.03 9.93 3.13
N GLN A 6 5.55 8.71 2.92
CA GLN A 6 4.60 8.38 1.88
C GLN A 6 3.21 8.20 2.51
N HIS A 7 2.23 8.88 1.94
CA HIS A 7 0.82 8.71 2.27
C HIS A 7 0.18 7.77 1.26
N ARG A 8 0.03 6.49 1.64
CA ARG A 8 -0.38 5.40 0.74
C ARG A 8 -1.73 5.69 0.08
N ARG A 9 -2.67 6.28 0.83
CA ARG A 9 -4.01 6.59 0.35
C ARG A 9 -4.13 8.06 0.00
N ALA A 10 -4.67 8.37 -1.17
CA ALA A 10 -4.96 9.75 -1.52
C ALA A 10 -6.08 10.32 -0.62
N VAL A 11 -5.73 11.23 0.28
CA VAL A 11 -6.66 12.12 0.97
C VAL A 11 -6.43 13.51 0.36
N GLY A 12 -7.47 14.18 -0.11
CA GLY A 12 -7.31 15.51 -0.71
C GLY A 12 -6.67 16.51 0.27
N MET A 13 -6.30 17.69 -0.21
CA MET A 13 -5.62 18.76 0.57
C MET A 13 -6.48 19.41 1.69
N GLY A 14 -7.60 18.79 2.09
CA GLY A 14 -8.51 19.29 3.11
C GLY A 14 -9.95 18.79 2.90
N GLY A 15 -10.73 18.68 3.98
CA GLY A 15 -12.17 18.39 3.93
C GLY A 15 -12.57 16.96 3.56
N SER A 16 -11.63 16.03 3.41
CA SER A 16 -11.96 14.62 3.22
C SER A 16 -12.52 14.02 4.52
N LYS A 17 -13.63 13.30 4.42
CA LYS A 17 -14.14 12.44 5.52
C LYS A 17 -13.17 11.30 5.86
N ASN A 18 -12.25 10.98 4.95
CA ASN A 18 -11.21 9.98 5.17
C ASN A 18 -10.05 10.63 5.93
N VAL A 19 -10.11 10.55 7.26
CA VAL A 19 -9.04 11.01 8.14
C VAL A 19 -7.85 10.04 8.02
N PRO A 20 -6.63 10.55 7.73
CA PRO A 20 -5.41 9.75 7.79
C PRO A 20 -5.23 9.04 9.12
N SER A 21 -4.84 7.77 9.07
CA SER A 21 -4.39 7.04 10.25
C SER A 21 -2.94 6.58 10.06
N PRO A 22 -2.25 6.13 11.13
CA PRO A 22 -0.86 5.69 11.01
C PRO A 22 -0.61 4.62 9.94
N VAL A 23 -1.61 3.80 9.62
CA VAL A 23 -1.51 2.75 8.59
C VAL A 23 -1.55 3.27 7.15
N ASP A 24 -1.91 4.54 6.96
CA ASP A 24 -1.73 5.26 5.70
C ASP A 24 -0.26 5.67 5.48
N GLY A 25 0.59 5.62 6.50
CA GLY A 25 1.98 6.08 6.44
C GLY A 25 2.99 4.98 6.11
N LEU A 26 3.93 5.27 5.20
CA LEU A 26 5.16 4.50 4.98
C LEU A 26 6.37 5.41 4.89
N SER A 27 7.56 4.83 5.03
CA SER A 27 8.83 5.49 4.72
C SER A 27 9.38 4.96 3.40
N LEU A 28 9.51 5.83 2.40
CA LEU A 28 10.11 5.51 1.10
C LEU A 28 11.22 6.51 0.80
N CYS A 29 12.16 6.16 -0.08
CA CYS A 29 13.05 7.19 -0.62
C CYS A 29 12.27 8.16 -1.51
N ALA A 30 12.76 9.39 -1.65
CA ALA A 30 12.09 10.43 -2.44
C ALA A 30 11.72 9.97 -3.87
N THR A 31 12.59 9.22 -4.54
CA THR A 31 12.35 8.68 -5.90
C THR A 31 11.21 7.67 -5.92
N CYS A 32 11.20 6.69 -5.01
CA CYS A 32 10.11 5.71 -4.92
C CYS A 32 8.80 6.38 -4.51
N ASN A 33 8.87 7.36 -3.62
CA ASN A 33 7.69 8.11 -3.17
C ASN A 33 7.02 8.84 -4.35
N ALA A 34 7.79 9.62 -5.12
CA ALA A 34 7.31 10.26 -6.34
C ALA A 34 6.81 9.23 -7.37
N GLY A 35 7.52 8.10 -7.50
CA GLY A 35 7.16 7.03 -8.41
C GLY A 35 5.82 6.35 -8.10
N CYS A 36 5.38 6.31 -6.83
CA CYS A 36 4.08 5.73 -6.44
C CYS A 36 2.90 6.48 -7.08
N GLU A 37 3.06 7.77 -7.36
CA GLU A 37 2.09 8.59 -8.06
C GLU A 37 2.28 8.59 -9.59
N GLY A 38 3.38 8.02 -10.09
CA GLY A 38 3.75 8.03 -11.50
C GLY A 38 4.13 6.64 -12.03
N VAL A 39 5.40 6.50 -12.44
CA VAL A 39 5.86 5.37 -13.27
C VAL A 39 5.76 4.00 -12.62
N ILE A 40 5.86 3.89 -11.29
CA ILE A 40 5.74 2.61 -10.58
C ILE A 40 4.36 2.43 -9.94
N GLN A 41 3.34 3.19 -10.35
CA GLN A 41 2.04 3.16 -9.70
C GLN A 41 1.41 1.76 -9.63
N ALA A 42 1.48 0.98 -10.70
CA ALA A 42 0.96 -0.40 -10.71
C ALA A 42 1.71 -1.30 -9.72
N GLN A 43 3.04 -1.15 -9.62
CA GLN A 43 3.88 -1.85 -8.65
C GLN A 43 3.57 -1.40 -7.21
N ALA A 44 3.36 -0.10 -7.00
CA ALA A 44 2.98 0.45 -5.71
C ALA A 44 1.61 -0.05 -5.26
N LEU A 45 0.64 -0.16 -6.17
CA LEU A 45 -0.65 -0.79 -5.89
C LEU A 45 -0.47 -2.27 -5.55
N ARG A 46 0.24 -3.03 -6.40
CA ARG A 46 0.56 -4.46 -6.18
C ARG A 46 1.14 -4.74 -4.79
N PHE A 47 2.12 -3.95 -4.36
CA PHE A 47 2.82 -4.15 -3.09
C PHE A 47 2.19 -3.41 -1.91
N GLY A 48 1.04 -2.76 -2.15
CA GLY A 48 0.33 -1.98 -1.16
C GLY A 48 1.03 -0.70 -0.74
N TRP A 49 2.10 -0.23 -1.39
CA TRP A 49 2.71 1.08 -1.11
C TRP A 49 1.79 2.24 -1.50
N LYS A 50 0.81 1.96 -2.35
CA LYS A 50 -0.31 2.83 -2.68
C LYS A 50 -1.63 2.10 -2.44
N VAL A 51 -2.62 2.86 -2.02
CA VAL A 51 -3.98 2.42 -1.73
C VAL A 51 -4.94 3.31 -2.52
N ARG A 52 -5.90 2.70 -3.21
CA ARG A 52 -6.90 3.48 -3.97
C ARG A 52 -7.71 4.37 -3.03
N ARG A 53 -8.09 5.55 -3.52
CA ARG A 53 -8.82 6.57 -2.74
C ARG A 53 -10.14 6.06 -2.14
N TRP A 54 -10.84 5.16 -2.83
CA TRP A 54 -12.13 4.62 -2.38
C TRP A 54 -12.01 3.61 -1.23
N VAL A 55 -10.79 3.15 -0.90
CA VAL A 55 -10.56 2.23 0.22
C VAL A 55 -10.69 3.01 1.54
N THR A 56 -11.76 2.73 2.27
CA THR A 56 -12.07 3.39 3.55
C THR A 56 -11.19 2.87 4.70
N ASN A 57 -10.86 1.57 4.69
CA ASN A 57 -9.99 0.94 5.68
C ASN A 57 -8.68 0.44 5.04
N PRO A 58 -7.59 1.24 5.10
CA PRO A 58 -6.28 0.88 4.55
C PRO A 58 -5.59 -0.29 5.26
N GLU A 59 -5.98 -0.68 6.47
CA GLU A 59 -5.45 -1.86 7.18
C GLU A 59 -5.75 -3.17 6.45
N ARG A 60 -6.79 -3.17 5.61
CA ARG A 60 -7.17 -4.31 4.78
C ARG A 60 -6.23 -4.54 3.59
N VAL A 61 -5.36 -3.58 3.29
CA VAL A 61 -4.40 -3.68 2.18
C VAL A 61 -3.02 -4.06 2.72
N PRO A 62 -2.54 -5.28 2.44
CA PRO A 62 -1.25 -5.74 2.94
C PRO A 62 -0.11 -4.97 2.28
N VAL A 63 1.03 -4.90 2.97
CA VAL A 63 2.23 -4.21 2.50
C VAL A 63 3.38 -5.19 2.37
N PHE A 64 4.02 -5.20 1.20
CA PHE A 64 5.27 -5.93 1.00
C PHE A 64 6.46 -5.05 1.37
N TYR A 65 7.38 -5.58 2.19
CA TYR A 65 8.63 -4.91 2.56
C TYR A 65 9.81 -5.60 1.83
N PRO A 66 10.37 -5.00 0.77
CA PRO A 66 11.38 -5.65 -0.07
C PRO A 66 12.65 -6.06 0.67
N ARG A 67 13.12 -5.29 1.65
CA ARG A 67 14.33 -5.64 2.41
C ARG A 67 14.15 -6.90 3.26
N GLU A 68 12.92 -7.22 3.62
CA GLU A 68 12.56 -8.33 4.50
C GLU A 68 11.93 -9.49 3.71
N MET A 69 11.73 -9.29 2.41
CA MET A 69 11.04 -10.22 1.51
C MET A 69 9.76 -10.79 2.12
N SER A 70 9.00 -9.93 2.81
CA SER A 70 7.88 -10.35 3.64
C SER A 70 6.69 -9.42 3.52
N TRP A 71 5.50 -10.00 3.65
CA TRP A 71 4.23 -9.28 3.70
C TRP A 71 3.83 -8.98 5.14
N TYR A 72 3.14 -7.85 5.31
CA TYR A 72 2.66 -7.39 6.61
C TYR A 72 1.24 -6.84 6.50
N ARG A 73 0.45 -7.06 7.55
CA ARG A 73 -0.73 -6.27 7.87
C ARG A 73 -0.32 -5.12 8.79
N LEU A 74 -0.79 -3.91 8.51
CA LEU A 74 -0.59 -2.77 9.41
C LEU A 74 -1.79 -2.64 10.34
N GLU A 75 -1.52 -2.48 11.64
CA GLU A 75 -2.51 -2.36 12.71
C GLU A 75 -2.13 -1.19 13.61
N GLY A 76 -2.80 -0.04 13.41
CA GLY A 76 -2.37 1.21 14.05
C GLY A 76 -0.88 1.50 13.80
N VAL A 77 -0.06 1.49 14.85
CA VAL A 77 1.39 1.75 14.79
C VAL A 77 2.25 0.48 14.70
N ARG A 78 1.64 -0.70 14.57
CA ARG A 78 2.33 -1.99 14.52
C ARG A 78 2.24 -2.58 13.12
N ARG A 79 3.22 -3.42 12.78
CA ARG A 79 3.16 -4.32 11.63
C ARG A 79 3.14 -5.76 12.13
N VAL A 80 2.23 -6.55 11.60
CA VAL A 80 2.10 -7.98 11.89
C VAL A 80 2.49 -8.74 10.63
N ARG A 81 3.52 -9.60 10.74
CA ARG A 81 3.97 -10.40 9.61
C ARG A 81 2.87 -11.39 9.21
N ILE A 82 2.61 -11.50 7.92
CA ILE A 82 1.63 -12.42 7.35
C ILE A 82 2.26 -13.26 6.23
N THR A 83 1.63 -14.37 5.90
CA THR A 83 2.07 -15.22 4.79
C THR A 83 1.69 -14.57 3.45
N HIS A 84 2.33 -15.04 2.37
CA HIS A 84 1.97 -14.63 1.02
C HIS A 84 0.49 -14.95 0.71
N THR A 85 0.01 -16.13 1.10
CA THR A 85 -1.38 -16.56 0.90
C THR A 85 -2.37 -15.59 1.56
N VAL A 86 -2.13 -15.24 2.83
CA VAL A 86 -2.98 -14.27 3.56
C VAL A 86 -2.92 -12.88 2.90
N ALA A 87 -1.75 -12.47 2.41
CA ALA A 87 -1.65 -11.20 1.67
C ALA A 87 -2.48 -11.22 0.38
N MET A 88 -2.50 -12.33 -0.36
CA MET A 88 -3.33 -12.47 -1.56
C MET A 88 -4.81 -12.47 -1.22
N GLU A 89 -5.24 -13.21 -0.19
CA GLU A 89 -6.62 -13.19 0.29
C GLU A 89 -7.07 -11.77 0.69
N MET A 90 -6.23 -11.05 1.45
CA MET A 90 -6.51 -9.67 1.84
C MET A 90 -6.64 -8.74 0.63
N GLY A 91 -5.66 -8.77 -0.28
CA GLY A 91 -5.66 -7.95 -1.50
C GLY A 91 -6.87 -8.21 -2.39
N CYS A 92 -7.20 -9.49 -2.63
CA CYS A 92 -8.40 -9.89 -3.37
C CYS A 92 -9.69 -9.49 -2.65
N SER A 93 -9.74 -9.52 -1.32
CA SER A 93 -10.93 -9.08 -0.57
C SER A 93 -11.23 -7.58 -0.71
N VAL A 94 -10.22 -6.79 -1.08
CA VAL A 94 -10.36 -5.34 -1.29
C VAL A 94 -10.59 -5.04 -2.77
N TYR A 95 -9.70 -5.52 -3.64
CA TYR A 95 -9.64 -5.10 -5.04
C TYR A 95 -10.14 -6.15 -6.04
N GLY A 96 -10.43 -7.38 -5.59
CA GLY A 96 -10.86 -8.47 -6.45
C GLY A 96 -9.87 -8.74 -7.58
N ALA A 97 -10.40 -8.85 -8.81
CA ALA A 97 -9.63 -9.17 -10.01
C ALA A 97 -8.54 -8.12 -10.36
N GLU A 98 -8.69 -6.85 -9.95
CA GLU A 98 -7.66 -5.83 -10.19
C GLU A 98 -6.33 -6.20 -9.49
N TRP A 99 -6.40 -6.79 -8.30
CA TRP A 99 -5.19 -7.19 -7.56
C TRP A 99 -4.41 -8.27 -8.29
N LEU A 100 -5.13 -9.25 -8.84
CA LEU A 100 -4.57 -10.35 -9.60
C LEU A 100 -3.91 -9.84 -10.88
N ALA A 101 -4.58 -8.94 -11.61
CA ALA A 101 -4.04 -8.32 -12.79
C ALA A 101 -2.71 -7.57 -12.52
N TRP A 102 -2.58 -6.86 -11.40
CA TRP A 102 -1.30 -6.22 -11.04
C TRP A 102 -0.19 -7.21 -10.66
N HIS A 103 -0.56 -8.39 -10.14
CA HIS A 103 0.41 -9.44 -9.83
C HIS A 103 0.89 -10.15 -11.11
N GLU A 104 0.02 -10.34 -12.09
CA GLU A 104 0.36 -10.94 -13.39
C GLU A 104 1.16 -9.99 -14.29
N ALA A 105 0.76 -8.71 -14.36
CA ALA A 105 1.39 -7.73 -15.25
C ALA A 105 2.84 -7.36 -14.89
N ILE A 106 3.28 -7.72 -13.68
CA ILE A 106 4.60 -7.38 -13.12
C ILE A 106 5.35 -8.67 -12.72
N ALA A 107 4.92 -9.82 -13.25
CA ALA A 107 5.60 -11.11 -13.06
C ALA A 107 6.91 -11.18 -13.84
#